data_AF-W6K4L6-F1
#
_entry.id   AF-W6K4L6-F1
#
_cell.length_a   1.000
_cell.length_b   1.000
_cell.length_c   1.000
_cell.angle_alpha   90.00
_cell.angle_beta   90.00
_cell.angle_gamma   90.00
#
_symmetry.space_group_name_H-M   'P 1'
#
loop_
_entity.id
_entity.type
_entity.pdbx_description
1 polymer ?
#
loop_
_entity_poly.entity_id
_entity_poly.type
_entity_poly.pdbx_seq_one_letter_code
_entity_poly.pdbx_strand_id
1 'polypeptide(L)'
;MTTVERTWPPLNEYLRDIARESLADAGEDAISDAVARMIAHPEYPCLGARSVFRRDAARIVVLDSMADPDAVAQLAVHLEAFSNANRDPEDFVSFIAVFREPVTPTEKDFEARLWQVLQQLHDEDTHPWADGVAADPEAPQFAFSHAGRAYFIVGLHPRASRIARRAPLPTLVFNLHEQFEKLRAEGGFDRMRTAIRRRDTKVQGSVNPMAADHGEASEARQYSGRRVETTWQAPFSPKEIGDDRSG
;
A
#
# COMPACT_ATOMS: atom_id res chain seq x y z
N MET A 1 -12.68 9.25 -37.32
CA MET A 1 -12.66 8.15 -36.33
C MET A 1 -13.40 8.62 -35.11
N THR A 2 -14.64 8.18 -34.93
CA THR A 2 -15.45 8.44 -33.73
C THR A 2 -14.80 7.71 -32.57
N THR A 3 -14.21 8.47 -31.64
CA THR A 3 -13.78 7.95 -30.34
C THR A 3 -15.04 7.44 -29.65
N VAL A 4 -15.20 6.13 -29.55
CA VAL A 4 -16.24 5.56 -28.69
C VAL A 4 -15.92 6.03 -27.28
N GLU A 5 -16.74 6.94 -26.76
CA GLU A 5 -16.64 7.38 -25.37
C GLU A 5 -16.82 6.13 -24.51
N ARG A 6 -15.73 5.66 -23.94
CA ARG A 6 -15.73 4.45 -23.12
C ARG A 6 -16.52 4.79 -21.85
N THR A 7 -17.79 4.41 -21.81
CA THR A 7 -18.64 4.60 -20.63
C THR A 7 -18.16 3.67 -19.54
N TRP A 8 -17.62 4.23 -18.46
CA TRP A 8 -17.22 3.48 -17.29
C TRP A 8 -18.44 3.29 -16.37
N PRO A 9 -18.71 2.06 -15.87
CA PRO A 9 -19.67 1.89 -14.79
C PRO A 9 -19.17 2.60 -13.51
N PRO A 10 -20.03 2.86 -12.51
CA PRO A 10 -19.58 3.40 -11.23
C PRO A 10 -18.43 2.56 -10.64
N LEU A 11 -17.41 3.21 -10.05
CA LEU A 11 -16.20 2.52 -9.58
C LEU A 11 -16.50 1.31 -8.69
N ASN A 12 -17.50 1.44 -7.81
CA ASN A 12 -17.91 0.38 -6.89
C ASN A 12 -18.40 -0.89 -7.60
N GLU A 13 -19.14 -0.73 -8.70
CA GLU A 13 -19.63 -1.83 -9.53
C GLU A 13 -18.45 -2.44 -10.29
N TYR A 14 -17.64 -1.59 -10.93
CA TYR A 14 -16.45 -2.01 -11.67
C TYR A 14 -15.51 -2.87 -10.83
N LEU A 15 -15.17 -2.44 -9.61
CA LEU A 15 -14.26 -3.17 -8.72
C LEU A 15 -14.85 -4.51 -8.26
N ARG A 16 -16.18 -4.61 -8.13
CA ARG A 16 -16.84 -5.89 -7.78
C ARG A 16 -16.79 -6.87 -8.94
N ASP A 17 -16.89 -6.38 -10.16
CA ASP A 17 -16.82 -7.23 -11.34
C ASP A 17 -15.40 -7.74 -11.57
N ILE A 18 -14.38 -6.88 -11.47
CA ILE A 18 -12.97 -7.33 -11.56
C ILE A 18 -12.66 -8.34 -10.44
N ALA A 19 -13.13 -8.09 -9.20
CA ALA A 19 -12.91 -9.03 -8.09
C ALA A 19 -13.64 -10.39 -8.24
N ARG A 20 -14.51 -10.54 -9.23
CA ARG A 20 -15.17 -11.82 -9.60
C ARG A 20 -14.53 -12.50 -10.79
N GLU A 21 -13.63 -11.81 -11.51
CA GLU A 21 -12.75 -12.47 -12.45
C GLU A 21 -11.93 -13.50 -11.65
N SER A 22 -11.77 -14.73 -12.15
CA SER A 22 -11.08 -15.83 -11.45
C SER A 22 -9.56 -15.60 -11.41
N LEU A 23 -9.14 -14.47 -10.86
CA LEU A 23 -7.79 -13.94 -10.94
C LEU A 23 -6.81 -14.71 -10.06
N ALA A 24 -7.28 -15.38 -9.01
CA ALA A 24 -6.44 -16.19 -8.13
C ALA A 24 -5.66 -17.28 -8.92
N ASP A 25 -6.26 -17.83 -9.97
CA ASP A 25 -5.65 -18.86 -10.82
C ASP A 25 -5.10 -18.29 -12.16
N ALA A 26 -5.21 -16.98 -12.37
CA ALA A 26 -4.81 -16.34 -13.62
C ALA A 26 -3.29 -16.13 -13.73
N GLY A 27 -2.77 -15.97 -14.95
CA GLY A 27 -1.37 -15.59 -15.14
C GLY A 27 -1.05 -14.20 -14.55
N GLU A 28 0.22 -13.97 -14.22
CA GLU A 28 0.67 -12.72 -13.59
C GLU A 28 0.34 -11.47 -14.42
N ASP A 29 0.41 -11.56 -15.75
CA ASP A 29 0.05 -10.48 -16.67
C ASP A 29 -1.42 -10.09 -16.55
N ALA A 30 -2.32 -11.07 -16.40
CA ALA A 30 -3.75 -10.82 -16.26
C ALA A 30 -4.08 -10.15 -14.92
N ILE A 31 -3.39 -10.55 -13.85
CA ILE A 31 -3.52 -9.94 -12.51
C ILE A 31 -2.99 -8.49 -12.55
N SER A 32 -1.83 -8.28 -13.16
CA SER A 32 -1.22 -6.96 -13.30
C SER A 32 -2.10 -6.02 -14.14
N ASP A 33 -2.68 -6.53 -15.23
CA ASP A 33 -3.66 -5.77 -16.04
C ASP A 33 -4.91 -5.43 -15.23
N ALA A 34 -5.44 -6.35 -14.42
CA ALA A 34 -6.59 -6.07 -13.56
C ALA A 34 -6.32 -4.92 -12.57
N VAL A 35 -5.12 -4.88 -11.97
CA VAL A 35 -4.69 -3.77 -11.10
C VAL A 35 -4.54 -2.47 -11.90
N ALA A 36 -3.93 -2.51 -13.08
CA ALA A 36 -3.78 -1.35 -13.95
C ALA A 36 -5.14 -0.78 -14.38
N ARG A 37 -6.09 -1.65 -14.75
CA ARG A 37 -7.47 -1.32 -15.11
C ARG A 37 -8.21 -0.63 -13.96
N MET A 38 -8.06 -1.13 -12.73
CA MET A 38 -8.59 -0.48 -11.53
C MET A 38 -8.08 0.96 -11.39
N ILE A 39 -6.75 1.16 -11.51
CA ILE A 39 -6.12 2.47 -11.30
C ILE A 39 -6.44 3.44 -12.43
N ALA A 40 -6.59 2.93 -13.66
CA ALA A 40 -6.98 3.71 -14.82
C ALA A 40 -8.42 4.25 -14.73
N HIS A 41 -9.27 3.68 -13.87
CA HIS A 41 -10.66 4.10 -13.72
C HIS A 41 -10.75 5.61 -13.39
N PRO A 42 -11.57 6.41 -14.11
CA PRO A 42 -11.62 7.86 -13.94
C PRO A 42 -12.02 8.31 -12.52
N GLU A 43 -12.82 7.51 -11.84
CA GLU A 43 -13.25 7.78 -10.46
C GLU A 43 -12.27 7.28 -9.40
N TYR A 44 -11.21 6.54 -9.75
CA TYR A 44 -10.23 6.08 -8.76
C TYR A 44 -9.64 7.28 -8.00
N PRO A 45 -9.73 7.30 -6.65
CA PRO A 45 -9.50 8.52 -5.88
C PRO A 45 -8.02 8.82 -5.64
N CYS A 46 -7.14 7.81 -5.69
CA CYS A 46 -5.71 8.00 -5.43
C CYS A 46 -5.00 8.61 -6.65
N LEU A 47 -4.71 9.92 -6.57
CA LEU A 47 -3.99 10.64 -7.62
C LEU A 47 -2.52 10.21 -7.73
N GLY A 48 -1.90 9.81 -6.61
CA GLY A 48 -0.54 9.26 -6.59
C GLY A 48 -0.44 8.04 -7.50
N ALA A 49 -1.24 7.00 -7.24
CA ALA A 49 -1.30 5.79 -8.05
C ALA A 49 -1.51 6.07 -9.54
N ARG A 50 -2.43 7.00 -9.89
CA ARG A 50 -2.65 7.38 -11.30
C ARG A 50 -1.44 8.07 -11.92
N SER A 51 -0.70 8.86 -11.16
CA SER A 51 0.54 9.50 -11.63
C SER A 51 1.64 8.47 -11.86
N VAL A 52 1.82 7.56 -10.90
CA VAL A 52 2.83 6.49 -10.97
C VAL A 52 2.61 5.61 -12.21
N PHE A 53 1.39 5.14 -12.45
CA PHE A 53 1.08 4.33 -13.64
C PHE A 53 1.23 5.09 -14.96
N ARG A 54 0.88 6.39 -14.98
CA ARG A 54 1.05 7.22 -16.18
C ARG A 54 2.51 7.46 -16.57
N ARG A 55 3.43 7.32 -15.60
CA ARG A 55 4.87 7.54 -15.78
C ARG A 55 5.67 6.23 -15.83
N ASP A 56 4.99 5.09 -15.87
CA ASP A 56 5.61 3.76 -15.81
C ASP A 56 6.53 3.57 -14.59
N ALA A 57 6.13 4.17 -13.46
CA ALA A 57 6.90 4.23 -12.22
C ALA A 57 6.41 3.23 -11.15
N ALA A 58 5.57 2.26 -11.55
CA ALA A 58 5.03 1.23 -10.66
C ALA A 58 5.69 -0.12 -10.96
N ARG A 59 6.24 -0.77 -9.94
CA ARG A 59 6.66 -2.18 -10.01
C ARG A 59 5.57 -3.06 -9.39
N ILE A 60 4.89 -3.87 -10.21
CA ILE A 60 3.91 -4.85 -9.74
C ILE A 60 4.58 -6.22 -9.64
N VAL A 61 4.47 -6.90 -8.51
CA VAL A 61 4.86 -8.31 -8.32
C VAL A 61 3.63 -9.10 -7.90
N VAL A 62 3.44 -10.26 -8.50
CA VAL A 62 2.39 -11.22 -8.11
C VAL A 62 3.05 -12.33 -7.29
N LEU A 63 2.47 -12.63 -6.14
CA LEU A 63 2.93 -13.64 -5.19
C LEU A 63 1.78 -14.60 -4.89
N ASP A 64 2.11 -15.81 -4.44
CA ASP A 64 1.09 -16.83 -4.18
C ASP A 64 0.22 -16.48 -2.97
N SER A 65 0.75 -16.57 -1.75
CA SER A 65 -0.07 -16.43 -0.53
C SER A 65 0.52 -15.48 0.48
N MET A 66 -0.30 -14.59 1.08
CA MET A 66 0.11 -13.80 2.25
C MET A 66 0.36 -14.67 3.49
N ALA A 67 -0.09 -15.93 3.47
CA ALA A 67 0.07 -16.87 4.58
C ALA A 67 1.25 -17.84 4.38
N ASP A 68 1.95 -17.75 3.24
CA ASP A 68 3.10 -18.59 2.92
C ASP A 68 4.40 -17.83 3.20
N PRO A 69 5.23 -18.32 4.15
CA PRO A 69 6.51 -17.71 4.45
C PRO A 69 7.44 -17.57 3.23
N ASP A 70 7.42 -18.52 2.29
CA ASP A 70 8.29 -18.47 1.12
C ASP A 70 7.88 -17.33 0.16
N ALA A 71 6.58 -17.04 0.06
CA ALA A 71 6.08 -15.90 -0.70
C ALA A 71 6.47 -14.55 -0.04
N VAL A 72 6.53 -14.50 1.29
CA VAL A 72 7.00 -13.31 2.02
C VAL A 72 8.52 -13.13 1.89
N ALA A 73 9.29 -14.22 1.89
CA ALA A 73 10.73 -14.16 1.59
C ALA A 73 11.00 -13.64 0.16
N GLN A 74 10.19 -14.07 -0.83
CA GLN A 74 10.24 -13.51 -2.19
C GLN A 74 9.87 -12.02 -2.23
N LEU A 75 8.86 -11.60 -1.44
CA LEU A 75 8.54 -10.19 -1.27
C LEU A 75 9.75 -9.40 -0.75
N ALA A 76 10.44 -9.89 0.27
CA ALA A 76 11.62 -9.23 0.85
C ALA A 76 12.69 -8.96 -0.21
N VAL A 77 13.02 -9.97 -1.04
CA VAL A 77 14.00 -9.85 -2.13
C VAL A 77 13.57 -8.81 -3.17
N HIS A 78 12.30 -8.85 -3.59
CA HIS A 78 11.80 -7.89 -4.56
C HIS A 78 11.72 -6.46 -4.02
N LEU A 79 11.37 -6.29 -2.75
CA LEU A 79 11.28 -4.99 -2.10
C LEU A 79 12.66 -4.38 -1.90
N GLU A 80 13.67 -5.16 -1.52
CA GLU A 80 15.07 -4.73 -1.46
C GLU A 80 15.61 -4.36 -2.85
N ALA A 81 15.32 -5.14 -3.89
CA ALA A 81 15.70 -4.80 -5.25
C ALA A 81 15.06 -3.46 -5.71
N PHE A 82 13.78 -3.26 -5.40
CA PHE A 82 13.07 -2.01 -5.69
C PHE A 82 13.68 -0.82 -4.96
N SER A 83 14.01 -0.98 -3.68
CA SER A 83 14.56 0.09 -2.85
C SER A 83 15.96 0.50 -3.32
N ASN A 84 16.78 -0.48 -3.68
CA ASN A 84 18.12 -0.28 -4.23
C ASN A 84 18.11 0.41 -5.60
N ALA A 85 17.10 0.14 -6.44
CA ALA A 85 16.92 0.81 -7.73
C ALA A 85 16.40 2.25 -7.60
N ASN A 86 15.77 2.60 -6.46
CA ASN A 86 15.12 3.88 -6.22
C ASN A 86 15.66 4.54 -4.95
N ARG A 87 16.99 4.73 -4.86
CA ARG A 87 17.63 5.40 -3.70
C ARG A 87 17.35 6.90 -3.65
N ASP A 88 17.25 7.55 -4.81
CA ASP A 88 16.91 8.97 -4.96
C ASP A 88 16.00 9.14 -6.19
N PRO A 89 14.72 8.74 -6.08
CA PRO A 89 13.81 8.81 -7.21
C PRO A 89 13.43 10.27 -7.49
N GLU A 90 13.62 10.72 -8.73
CA GLU A 90 13.19 12.06 -9.15
C GLU A 90 11.66 12.21 -9.06
N ASP A 91 10.94 11.13 -9.37
CA ASP A 91 9.49 11.05 -9.45
C ASP A 91 8.90 10.09 -8.41
N PHE A 92 7.58 10.18 -8.19
CA PHE A 92 6.89 9.21 -7.35
C PHE A 92 6.98 7.80 -7.96
N VAL A 93 7.50 6.85 -7.19
CA VAL A 93 7.50 5.41 -7.48
C VAL A 93 6.67 4.65 -6.45
N SER A 94 6.15 3.49 -6.87
CA SER A 94 5.44 2.57 -5.97
C SER A 94 5.80 1.12 -6.29
N PHE A 95 5.96 0.31 -5.24
CA PHE A 95 6.01 -1.14 -5.35
C PHE A 95 4.66 -1.74 -4.95
N ILE A 96 4.12 -2.64 -5.74
CA ILE A 96 2.77 -3.21 -5.58
C ILE A 96 2.90 -4.73 -5.52
N ALA A 97 2.74 -5.30 -4.33
CA ALA A 97 2.66 -6.74 -4.13
C ALA A 97 1.19 -7.17 -4.19
N VAL A 98 0.85 -8.04 -5.13
CA VAL A 98 -0.49 -8.64 -5.26
C VAL A 98 -0.39 -10.11 -4.87
N PHE A 99 -1.23 -10.56 -3.94
CA PHE A 99 -1.26 -11.94 -3.50
C PHE A 99 -2.49 -12.65 -4.05
N ARG A 100 -2.34 -13.88 -4.55
CA ARG A 100 -3.48 -14.68 -5.01
C ARG A 100 -4.43 -15.02 -3.87
N GLU A 101 -3.87 -15.27 -2.69
CA GLU A 101 -4.63 -15.69 -1.52
C GLU A 101 -4.00 -15.22 -0.18
N PRO A 102 -4.71 -15.33 0.95
CA PRO A 102 -6.15 -15.58 1.06
C PRO A 102 -6.97 -14.35 0.71
N VAL A 103 -8.04 -14.52 -0.06
CA VAL A 103 -9.13 -13.54 -0.13
C VAL A 103 -9.90 -13.61 1.18
N THR A 104 -9.48 -12.82 2.17
CA THR A 104 -10.05 -12.89 3.52
C THR A 104 -11.52 -12.44 3.57
N PRO A 105 -12.34 -13.03 4.45
CA PRO A 105 -13.77 -12.73 4.50
C PRO A 105 -14.06 -11.37 5.16
N THR A 106 -13.17 -10.87 6.02
CA THR A 106 -13.34 -9.61 6.73
C THR A 106 -12.12 -8.68 6.66
N GLU A 107 -12.33 -7.38 6.91
CA GLU A 107 -11.24 -6.40 7.03
C GLU A 107 -10.29 -6.72 8.20
N LYS A 108 -10.80 -7.30 9.29
CA LYS A 108 -9.98 -7.70 10.44
C LYS A 108 -9.04 -8.85 10.09
N ASP A 109 -9.55 -9.82 9.33
CA ASP A 109 -8.72 -10.94 8.86
C ASP A 109 -7.64 -10.45 7.88
N PHE A 110 -7.98 -9.51 6.98
CA PHE A 110 -6.98 -8.90 6.09
C PHE A 110 -5.92 -8.13 6.89
N GLU A 111 -6.34 -7.31 7.85
CA GLU A 111 -5.42 -6.57 8.73
C GLU A 111 -4.47 -7.51 9.47
N ALA A 112 -4.97 -8.61 10.03
CA ALA A 112 -4.13 -9.60 10.69
C ALA A 112 -3.10 -10.21 9.72
N ARG A 113 -3.49 -10.55 8.48
CA ARG A 113 -2.57 -11.06 7.46
C ARG A 113 -1.54 -10.02 7.04
N LEU A 114 -1.94 -8.77 6.84
CA LEU A 114 -1.04 -7.67 6.53
C LEU A 114 0.05 -7.55 7.61
N TRP A 115 -0.34 -7.50 8.87
CA TRP A 115 0.63 -7.35 9.95
C TRP A 115 1.52 -8.58 10.14
N GLN A 116 1.02 -9.78 9.87
CA GLN A 116 1.86 -10.99 9.83
C GLN A 116 2.95 -10.91 8.75
N VAL A 117 2.59 -10.44 7.54
CA VAL A 117 3.57 -10.20 6.47
C VAL A 117 4.61 -9.16 6.92
N LEU A 118 4.19 -8.04 7.51
CA LEU A 118 5.12 -7.00 7.99
C LEU A 118 6.02 -7.49 9.12
N GLN A 119 5.49 -8.28 10.05
CA GLN A 119 6.29 -8.88 11.12
C GLN A 119 7.33 -9.83 10.54
N GLN A 120 6.96 -10.70 9.59
CA GLN A 120 7.91 -11.63 8.99
C GLN A 120 9.00 -10.90 8.20
N LEU A 121 8.64 -9.87 7.40
CA LEU A 121 9.63 -9.01 6.74
C LEU A 121 10.61 -8.41 7.75
N HIS A 122 10.11 -7.90 8.88
CA HIS A 122 10.95 -7.34 9.93
C HIS A 122 11.84 -8.39 10.61
N ASP A 123 11.28 -9.57 10.90
CA ASP A 123 12.01 -10.66 11.55
C ASP A 123 13.17 -11.17 10.67
N GLU A 124 13.03 -11.10 9.35
CA GLU A 124 14.05 -11.48 8.37
C GLU A 124 14.99 -10.33 7.98
N ASP A 125 14.62 -9.07 8.21
CA ASP A 125 15.47 -7.94 7.87
C ASP A 125 16.70 -7.87 8.80
N THR A 126 17.85 -7.67 8.18
CA THR A 126 19.17 -7.52 8.82
C THR A 126 19.69 -6.09 8.75
N HIS A 127 19.02 -5.20 8.02
CA HIS A 127 19.37 -3.80 7.91
C HIS A 127 18.87 -3.01 9.13
N PRO A 128 19.60 -1.99 9.59
CA PRO A 128 19.10 -1.10 10.63
C PRO A 128 17.78 -0.46 10.20
N TRP A 129 16.95 -0.08 11.17
CA TRP A 129 15.74 0.69 10.92
C TRP A 129 16.09 1.99 10.18
N ALA A 130 15.26 2.39 9.23
CA ALA A 130 15.50 3.57 8.41
C ALA A 130 15.63 4.85 9.25
N ASP A 131 16.59 5.70 8.88
CA ASP A 131 16.80 6.98 9.53
C ASP A 131 15.59 7.92 9.40
N GLY A 132 15.34 8.72 10.42
CA GLY A 132 14.30 9.76 10.42
C GLY A 132 12.88 9.28 10.72
N VAL A 133 12.67 7.98 10.97
CA VAL A 133 11.38 7.40 11.38
C VAL A 133 11.54 6.53 12.62
N ALA A 134 10.46 6.35 13.39
CA ALA A 134 10.48 5.48 14.58
C ALA A 134 10.12 4.03 14.24
N ALA A 135 10.68 3.09 15.01
CA ALA A 135 10.33 1.67 14.94
C ALA A 135 9.12 1.29 15.81
N ASP A 136 8.81 2.10 16.83
CA ASP A 136 7.65 1.91 17.70
C ASP A 136 6.36 2.20 16.92
N PRO A 137 5.46 1.22 16.71
CA PRO A 137 4.22 1.41 15.96
C PRO A 137 3.22 2.35 16.64
N GLU A 138 3.41 2.71 17.91
CA GLU A 138 2.59 3.71 18.59
C GLU A 138 3.09 5.15 18.39
N ALA A 139 4.34 5.31 17.95
CA ALA A 139 4.95 6.62 17.77
C ALA A 139 4.31 7.40 16.60
N PRO A 140 4.04 8.72 16.75
CA PRO A 140 3.49 9.53 15.65
C PRO A 140 4.35 9.57 14.39
N GLN A 141 5.66 9.38 14.54
CA GLN A 141 6.66 9.32 13.48
C GLN A 141 7.04 7.89 13.04
N PHE A 142 6.24 6.89 13.42
CA PHE A 142 6.41 5.53 12.93
C PHE A 142 6.31 5.49 11.41
N ALA A 143 7.17 4.71 10.76
CA ALA A 143 6.96 4.25 9.38
C ALA A 143 7.67 2.91 9.23
N PHE A 144 7.01 1.94 8.59
CA PHE A 144 7.59 0.60 8.43
C PHE A 144 8.90 0.66 7.64
N SER A 145 9.95 0.05 8.18
CA SER A 145 11.26 -0.04 7.55
C SER A 145 11.50 -1.45 7.02
N HIS A 146 12.05 -1.54 5.81
CA HIS A 146 12.61 -2.78 5.25
C HIS A 146 13.81 -2.45 4.36
N ALA A 147 14.89 -3.21 4.47
CA ALA A 147 16.15 -2.98 3.75
C ALA A 147 16.69 -1.55 3.95
N GLY A 148 16.61 -1.03 5.19
CA GLY A 148 17.08 0.31 5.56
C GLY A 148 16.25 1.47 4.97
N ARG A 149 15.03 1.20 4.49
CA ARG A 149 14.18 2.17 3.79
C ARG A 149 12.79 2.21 4.41
N ALA A 150 12.28 3.40 4.64
CA ALA A 150 10.95 3.63 5.23
C ALA A 150 9.87 3.66 4.15
N TYR A 151 8.72 3.05 4.43
CA TYR A 151 7.58 2.95 3.51
C TYR A 151 6.27 3.41 4.16
N PHE A 152 5.50 4.19 3.39
CA PHE A 152 4.07 4.34 3.64
C PHE A 152 3.30 3.22 2.93
N ILE A 153 2.65 2.36 3.72
CA ILE A 153 2.00 1.14 3.23
C ILE A 153 0.50 1.35 3.06
N VAL A 154 -0.01 0.90 1.91
CA VAL A 154 -1.44 0.90 1.58
C VAL A 154 -1.91 -0.52 1.30
N GLY A 155 -2.64 -1.09 2.26
CA GLY A 155 -3.36 -2.36 2.10
C GLY A 155 -4.69 -2.19 1.40
N LEU A 156 -4.93 -3.02 0.39
CA LEU A 156 -6.15 -3.08 -0.41
C LEU A 156 -6.64 -4.52 -0.47
N HIS A 157 -7.95 -4.74 -0.43
CA HIS A 157 -8.52 -6.09 -0.57
C HIS A 157 -9.98 -6.06 -1.06
N PRO A 158 -10.51 -7.16 -1.64
CA PRO A 158 -11.83 -7.16 -2.27
C PRO A 158 -12.99 -6.79 -1.33
N ARG A 159 -12.82 -7.02 -0.03
CA ARG A 159 -13.86 -6.88 1.00
C ARG A 159 -13.75 -5.58 1.81
N ALA A 160 -12.92 -4.64 1.38
CA ALA A 160 -12.77 -3.36 2.08
C ALA A 160 -14.10 -2.60 2.12
N SER A 161 -14.41 -2.01 3.27
CA SER A 161 -15.60 -1.19 3.49
C SER A 161 -15.55 0.08 2.63
N ARG A 162 -14.36 0.71 2.54
CA ARG A 162 -14.10 1.87 1.68
C ARG A 162 -13.83 1.43 0.24
N ILE A 163 -14.58 2.02 -0.70
CA ILE A 163 -14.42 1.75 -2.14
C ILE A 163 -12.99 2.07 -2.60
N ALA A 164 -12.38 3.14 -2.07
CA ALA A 164 -10.99 3.52 -2.34
C ALA A 164 -9.95 2.46 -1.93
N ARG A 165 -10.31 1.51 -1.06
CA ARG A 165 -9.43 0.45 -0.54
C ARG A 165 -9.75 -0.93 -1.13
N ARG A 166 -10.66 -1.01 -2.10
CA ARG A 166 -10.95 -2.26 -2.80
C ARG A 166 -9.96 -2.49 -3.92
N ALA A 167 -9.51 -3.73 -4.02
CA ALA A 167 -8.68 -4.26 -5.09
C ALA A 167 -9.22 -5.64 -5.50
N PRO A 168 -8.90 -6.14 -6.71
CA PRO A 168 -9.38 -7.45 -7.16
C PRO A 168 -8.84 -8.62 -6.34
N LEU A 169 -7.65 -8.45 -5.77
CA LEU A 169 -6.97 -9.42 -4.91
C LEU A 169 -6.33 -8.68 -3.71
N PRO A 170 -5.99 -9.39 -2.61
CA PRO A 170 -5.19 -8.82 -1.53
C PRO A 170 -3.93 -8.17 -2.10
N THR A 171 -3.71 -6.90 -1.77
CA THR A 171 -2.63 -6.10 -2.35
C THR A 171 -2.00 -5.21 -1.28
N LEU A 172 -0.68 -5.16 -1.24
CA LEU A 172 0.10 -4.23 -0.45
C LEU A 172 0.87 -3.30 -1.37
N VAL A 173 0.66 -1.99 -1.22
CA VAL A 173 1.41 -0.97 -1.95
C VAL A 173 2.40 -0.32 -1.01
N PHE A 174 3.69 -0.42 -1.34
CA PHE A 174 4.80 0.19 -0.63
C PHE A 174 5.25 1.44 -1.39
N ASN A 175 5.12 2.60 -0.75
CA ASN A 175 5.57 3.88 -1.29
C ASN A 175 6.74 4.39 -0.43
N LEU A 176 7.82 4.88 -1.02
CA LEU A 176 8.94 5.38 -0.21
C LEU A 176 8.48 6.60 0.59
N HIS A 177 8.75 6.59 1.89
CA HIS A 177 8.34 7.64 2.81
C HIS A 177 8.95 9.00 2.42
N GLU A 178 10.20 9.01 1.98
CA GLU A 178 10.94 10.21 1.55
C GLU A 178 10.24 10.99 0.42
N GLN A 179 9.49 10.32 -0.45
CA GLN A 179 8.76 10.97 -1.55
C GLN A 179 7.69 11.92 -0.99
N PHE A 180 7.07 11.55 0.15
CA PHE A 180 6.09 12.40 0.82
C PHE A 180 6.77 13.54 1.58
N GLU A 181 7.94 13.32 2.17
CA GLU A 181 8.73 14.39 2.80
C GLU A 181 9.18 15.44 1.79
N LYS A 182 9.70 15.01 0.63
CA LYS A 182 10.05 15.91 -0.48
C LYS A 182 8.84 16.70 -0.95
N LEU A 183 7.70 16.03 -1.16
CA LEU A 183 6.47 16.70 -1.57
C LEU A 183 5.95 17.71 -0.53
N ARG A 184 6.17 17.47 0.77
CA ARG A 184 5.86 18.43 1.85
C ARG A 184 6.81 19.62 1.81
N ALA A 185 8.11 19.39 1.69
CA ALA A 185 9.13 20.43 1.59
C ALA A 185 8.88 21.36 0.39
N GLU A 186 8.38 20.83 -0.72
CA GLU A 186 8.00 21.59 -1.93
C GLU A 186 6.60 22.24 -1.84
N GLY A 187 5.85 22.04 -0.75
CA GLY A 187 4.51 22.60 -0.55
C GLY A 187 3.40 21.94 -1.38
N GLY A 188 3.69 20.84 -2.08
CA GLY A 188 2.73 20.13 -2.94
C GLY A 188 1.75 19.24 -2.18
N PHE A 189 2.09 18.85 -0.95
CA PHE A 189 1.34 17.85 -0.17
C PHE A 189 -0.10 18.27 0.11
N ASP A 190 -0.34 19.52 0.53
CA ASP A 190 -1.69 20.00 0.89
C ASP A 190 -2.66 20.00 -0.29
N ARG A 191 -2.14 20.36 -1.46
CA ARG A 191 -2.90 20.32 -2.71
C ARG A 191 -3.27 18.89 -3.08
N MET A 192 -2.31 17.97 -2.99
CA MET A 192 -2.56 16.54 -3.25
C MET A 192 -3.59 15.97 -2.27
N ARG A 193 -3.41 16.22 -0.97
CA ARG A 193 -4.32 15.79 0.11
C ARG A 193 -5.74 16.29 -0.12
N THR A 194 -5.91 17.58 -0.40
CA THR A 194 -7.22 18.19 -0.65
C THR A 194 -7.91 17.56 -1.86
N ALA A 195 -7.15 17.33 -2.93
CA ALA A 195 -7.68 16.71 -4.14
C ALA A 195 -8.10 15.25 -3.90
N ILE A 196 -7.29 14.47 -3.17
CA ILE A 196 -7.63 13.08 -2.78
C ILE A 196 -8.88 13.06 -1.90
N ARG A 197 -8.97 13.89 -0.85
CA ARG A 197 -10.13 13.98 0.04
C ARG A 197 -11.42 14.33 -0.72
N ARG A 198 -11.37 15.26 -1.68
CA ARG A 198 -12.52 15.60 -2.53
C ARG A 198 -12.98 14.42 -3.39
N ARG A 199 -12.03 13.66 -3.97
CA ARG A 199 -12.36 12.48 -4.78
C ARG A 199 -12.91 11.34 -3.94
N ASP A 200 -12.33 11.09 -2.76
CA ASP A 200 -12.81 10.09 -1.82
C ASP A 200 -14.26 10.38 -1.40
N THR A 201 -14.58 11.63 -1.02
CA THR A 201 -15.95 12.04 -0.73
C THR A 201 -16.89 11.87 -1.92
N LYS A 202 -16.44 12.13 -3.15
CA LYS A 202 -17.26 11.91 -4.36
C LYS A 202 -17.57 10.43 -4.58
N VAL A 203 -16.59 9.55 -4.36
CA VAL A 203 -16.72 8.11 -4.61
C VAL A 203 -17.55 7.42 -3.52
N GLN A 204 -17.40 7.84 -2.26
CA GLN A 204 -17.94 7.08 -1.12
C GLN A 204 -18.52 7.93 0.01
N GLY A 205 -18.87 9.18 -0.28
CA GLY A 205 -19.69 10.05 0.57
C GLY A 205 -19.00 10.69 1.77
N SER A 206 -17.77 10.30 2.11
CA SER A 206 -17.02 10.85 3.25
C SER A 206 -15.52 10.78 2.99
N VAL A 207 -14.72 11.56 3.73
CA VAL A 207 -13.27 11.38 3.80
C VAL A 207 -12.91 10.14 4.64
N ASN A 208 -11.75 9.53 4.37
CA ASN A 208 -11.24 8.45 5.21
C ASN A 208 -10.94 8.96 6.64
N PRO A 209 -11.65 8.51 7.68
CA PRO A 209 -11.39 8.95 9.05
C PRO A 209 -10.03 8.48 9.58
N MET A 210 -9.42 7.47 8.94
CA MET A 210 -8.09 7.00 9.30
C MET A 210 -6.97 7.83 8.68
N ALA A 211 -7.26 8.64 7.65
CA ALA A 211 -6.27 9.52 7.02
C ALA A 211 -6.05 10.79 7.87
N ALA A 212 -5.52 10.59 9.07
CA ALA A 212 -5.07 11.63 9.98
C ALA A 212 -3.96 12.48 9.33
N ASP A 213 -3.79 13.70 9.82
CA ASP A 213 -2.70 14.54 9.35
C ASP A 213 -1.36 13.98 9.88
N HIS A 214 -0.31 14.13 9.09
CA HIS A 214 1.00 13.54 9.40
C HIS A 214 1.54 14.07 10.73
N GLY A 215 2.06 13.17 11.57
CA GLY A 215 2.61 13.49 12.88
C GLY A 215 1.58 13.66 14.01
N GLU A 216 0.26 13.57 13.73
CA GLU A 216 -0.76 13.60 14.79
C GLU A 216 -1.01 12.23 15.43
N ALA A 217 -0.88 11.16 14.65
CA ALA A 217 -1.04 9.79 15.09
C ALA A 217 -0.19 8.87 14.21
N SER A 218 0.22 7.72 14.76
CA SER A 218 0.95 6.70 14.01
C SER A 218 0.22 6.31 12.72
N GLU A 219 0.96 6.30 11.61
CA GLU A 219 0.43 5.86 10.32
C GLU A 219 0.15 4.35 10.25
N ALA A 220 0.63 3.55 11.21
CA ALA A 220 0.30 2.13 11.34
C ALA A 220 -1.21 1.90 11.30
N ARG A 221 -1.98 2.81 11.90
CA ARG A 221 -3.46 2.78 11.95
C ARG A 221 -4.11 2.87 10.56
N GLN A 222 -3.36 3.29 9.53
CA GLN A 222 -3.83 3.52 8.17
C GLN A 222 -3.52 2.36 7.22
N TYR A 223 -2.59 1.47 7.59
CA TYR A 223 -2.02 0.48 6.67
C TYR A 223 -3.06 -0.52 6.16
N SER A 224 -3.94 -1.05 7.01
CA SER A 224 -4.99 -1.99 6.57
C SER A 224 -6.12 -1.32 5.79
N GLY A 225 -6.34 -0.01 6.00
CA GLY A 225 -7.47 0.72 5.45
C GLY A 225 -8.80 0.48 6.18
N ARG A 226 -8.81 -0.38 7.21
CA ARG A 226 -9.94 -0.60 8.10
C ARG A 226 -10.07 0.58 9.07
N ARG A 227 -11.31 0.94 9.44
CA ARG A 227 -11.53 1.86 10.57
C ARG A 227 -11.19 1.14 11.89
N VAL A 228 -10.34 1.75 12.70
CA VAL A 228 -9.96 1.24 14.02
C VAL A 228 -10.34 2.20 15.14
N GLU A 229 -10.67 1.64 16.30
CA GLU A 229 -10.95 2.34 17.56
C GLU A 229 -9.71 3.02 18.14
N THR A 230 -9.89 4.04 18.99
CA THR A 230 -8.77 4.81 19.58
C THR A 230 -7.79 3.94 20.37
N THR A 231 -8.27 2.88 20.99
CA THR A 231 -7.47 1.92 21.78
C THR A 231 -6.78 0.85 20.93
N TRP A 232 -6.95 0.86 19.61
CA TRP A 232 -6.29 -0.11 18.73
C TRP A 232 -4.77 0.12 18.72
N GLN A 233 -4.03 -0.98 18.75
CA GLN A 233 -2.58 -1.03 18.64
C GLN A 233 -2.20 -1.96 17.48
N ALA A 234 -1.11 -1.64 16.79
CA ALA A 234 -0.62 -2.52 15.74
C ALA A 234 -0.07 -3.81 16.36
N PRO A 235 -0.44 -5.00 15.86
CA PRO A 235 0.15 -6.26 16.29
C PRO A 235 1.53 -6.45 15.64
N PHE A 236 2.47 -5.58 16.02
CA PHE A 236 3.83 -5.51 15.51
C PHE A 236 4.82 -5.36 16.66
N SER A 237 5.88 -6.16 16.66
CA SER A 237 6.91 -6.17 17.69
C SER A 237 8.27 -5.87 17.06
N PRO A 238 8.76 -4.62 17.16
CA PRO A 238 10.08 -4.29 16.63
C PRO A 238 11.18 -4.96 17.48
N LYS A 239 12.02 -5.80 16.87
CA LYS A 239 13.33 -6.16 17.43
C LYS A 239 14.35 -5.03 17.27
N GLU A 240 15.21 -4.82 18.28
CA GLU A 240 16.45 -4.06 18.09
C GLU A 240 17.40 -4.92 17.25
N ILE A 241 17.85 -4.39 16.11
CA ILE A 241 18.92 -5.02 15.35
C ILE A 241 20.20 -4.61 16.05
N GLY A 242 20.75 -5.54 16.83
CA GLY A 242 21.93 -5.31 17.66
C GLY A 242 23.08 -4.74 16.84
N ASP A 243 23.64 -3.64 17.32
CA ASP A 243 24.92 -3.11 16.87
C ASP A 243 25.97 -4.16 17.25
N ASP A 244 26.33 -5.06 16.32
CA ASP A 244 27.46 -5.98 16.51
C ASP A 244 28.77 -5.18 16.42
N ARG A 245 28.95 -4.26 17.37
CA ARG A 245 30.24 -3.66 17.71
C ARG A 245 30.88 -4.51 18.80
N SER A 246 31.13 -5.77 18.46
CA SER A 246 32.00 -6.65 19.23
C SER A 246 33.09 -7.20 18.29
N GLY A 247 34.08 -6.36 18.02
CA GLY A 247 35.30 -6.69 17.30
C GLY A 247 36.37 -5.63 17.50
#